data_AF-A0A565C4C4-F1
#
_entry.id   AF-A0A565C4C4-F1
#
_cell.length_a   1.000
_cell.length_b   1.000
_cell.length_c   1.000
_cell.angle_alpha   90.00
_cell.angle_beta   90.00
_cell.angle_gamma   90.00
#
_symmetry.space_group_name_H-M   'P 1'
#
loop_
_entity.id
_entity.type
_entity.pdbx_description
1 polymer ?
#
loop_
_entity_poly.entity_id
_entity_poly.type
_entity_poly.pdbx_seq_one_letter_code
_entity_poly.pdbx_strand_id
1 'polypeptide(L)'
;MEHMIPLPGIYNLDFIATNQGSRANSVIKGTKKEQVDQIIKDMREFKEKNKVDKLVVLWRANTERYSNVIVGLNDTMENLLASVEKNESEISPSTLSPLLVFLKASLSLIGVLRILLFQAYRIGYIEELFDRWG
;
A
#
# COMPACT_ATOMS: atom_id res chain seq x y z
N MET A 1 14.93 21.44 -4.65
CA MET A 1 14.24 20.14 -4.77
C MET A 1 14.70 19.32 -5.98
N GLU A 2 15.51 19.88 -6.90
CA GLU A 2 15.93 19.22 -8.15
C GLU A 2 16.67 17.89 -7.98
N HIS A 3 17.25 17.61 -6.81
CA HIS A 3 17.97 16.37 -6.53
C HIS A 3 17.12 15.28 -5.81
N MET A 4 15.85 15.55 -5.51
CA MET A 4 14.94 14.56 -4.92
C MET A 4 14.13 13.86 -6.01
N ILE A 5 14.60 12.69 -6.42
CA ILE A 5 13.95 11.87 -7.43
C ILE A 5 13.03 10.86 -6.73
N PRO A 6 11.71 10.86 -7.02
CA PRO A 6 10.80 9.86 -6.47
C PRO A 6 11.19 8.45 -6.89
N LEU A 7 11.11 7.50 -5.96
CA LEU A 7 11.24 6.08 -6.28
C LEU A 7 10.06 5.63 -7.16
N PRO A 8 10.23 4.56 -7.95
CA PRO A 8 9.13 3.96 -8.72
C PRO A 8 7.96 3.57 -7.80
N GLY A 9 6.73 3.79 -8.27
CA GLY A 9 5.52 3.46 -7.52
C GLY A 9 4.72 2.29 -8.11
N ILE A 10 3.77 1.75 -7.35
CA ILE A 10 2.78 0.82 -7.89
C ILE A 10 1.77 1.60 -8.73
N TYR A 11 1.49 1.10 -9.93
CA TYR A 11 0.57 1.72 -10.85
C TYR A 11 -0.44 0.69 -11.36
N ASN A 12 -1.73 0.98 -11.18
CA ASN A 12 -2.82 0.19 -11.74
C ASN A 12 -3.89 1.12 -12.34
N LEU A 13 -4.02 1.07 -13.66
CA LEU A 13 -4.99 1.86 -14.43
C LEU A 13 -6.44 1.59 -14.02
N ASP A 14 -6.75 0.37 -13.59
CA ASP A 14 -8.12 -0.02 -13.23
C ASP A 14 -8.61 0.67 -11.96
N PHE A 15 -7.70 1.24 -11.18
CA PHE A 15 -8.01 1.92 -9.93
C PHE A 15 -8.06 3.45 -10.06
N ILE A 16 -7.58 4.04 -11.14
CA ILE A 16 -7.48 5.49 -11.30
C ILE A 16 -8.13 5.96 -12.61
N ALA A 17 -8.31 7.27 -12.76
CA ALA A 17 -8.80 7.82 -14.03
C ALA A 17 -7.82 7.53 -15.19
N THR A 18 -8.37 7.16 -16.35
CA THR A 18 -7.62 6.76 -17.56
C THR A 18 -6.69 7.86 -18.10
N ASN A 19 -6.95 9.12 -17.79
CA ASN A 19 -6.14 10.27 -18.19
C ASN A 19 -4.76 10.35 -17.51
N GLN A 20 -4.44 9.43 -16.60
CA GLN A 20 -3.16 9.42 -15.89
C GLN A 20 -2.08 8.55 -16.56
N GLY A 21 -2.43 7.81 -17.63
CA GLY A 21 -1.52 6.90 -18.34
C GLY A 21 -0.21 7.54 -18.78
N SER A 22 -0.26 8.74 -19.34
CA SER A 22 0.93 9.44 -19.84
C SER A 22 1.89 9.91 -18.75
N ARG A 23 1.45 9.94 -17.48
CA ARG A 23 2.26 10.37 -16.34
C ARG A 23 3.02 9.23 -15.65
N ALA A 24 2.64 7.98 -15.93
CA ALA A 24 3.19 6.80 -15.27
C ALA A 24 4.50 6.34 -15.94
N ASN A 25 5.58 7.09 -15.73
CA ASN A 25 6.90 6.79 -16.29
C ASN A 25 7.88 6.13 -15.29
N SER A 26 7.54 6.08 -13.99
CA SER A 26 8.35 5.46 -12.94
C SER A 26 7.49 4.46 -12.15
N VAL A 27 7.49 3.21 -12.62
CA VAL A 27 6.55 2.17 -12.16
C VAL A 27 7.30 0.90 -11.74
N ILE A 28 6.92 0.34 -10.59
CA ILE A 28 7.34 -0.99 -10.15
C ILE A 28 6.59 -2.04 -10.97
N LYS A 29 7.33 -2.87 -11.72
CA LYS A 29 6.78 -3.93 -12.57
C LYS A 29 6.66 -5.25 -11.80
N GLY A 30 6.00 -6.22 -12.40
CA GLY A 30 5.83 -7.56 -11.86
C GLY A 30 4.46 -7.77 -11.22
N THR A 31 4.34 -8.90 -10.53
CA THR A 31 3.20 -9.30 -9.72
C THR A 31 3.02 -8.40 -8.50
N LYS A 32 1.83 -8.41 -7.90
CA LYS A 32 1.57 -7.67 -6.66
C LYS A 32 2.53 -8.04 -5.53
N LYS A 33 2.93 -9.31 -5.46
CA LYS A 33 3.94 -9.77 -4.51
C LYS A 33 5.29 -9.10 -4.73
N GLU A 34 5.81 -9.13 -5.96
CA GLU A 34 7.10 -8.51 -6.31
C GLU A 34 7.06 -6.99 -6.05
N GLN A 35 5.92 -6.35 -6.35
CA GLN A 35 5.71 -4.95 -6.07
C GLN A 35 5.78 -4.62 -4.57
N VAL A 36 5.14 -5.43 -3.72
CA VAL A 36 5.20 -5.26 -2.26
C VAL A 36 6.61 -5.51 -1.74
N ASP A 37 7.27 -6.57 -2.21
CA ASP A 37 8.64 -6.88 -1.76
C ASP A 37 9.62 -5.76 -2.14
N GLN A 38 9.43 -5.11 -3.29
CA GLN A 38 10.19 -3.92 -3.67
C GLN A 38 9.95 -2.73 -2.72
N ILE A 39 8.69 -2.44 -2.34
CA ILE A 39 8.39 -1.36 -1.38
C ILE A 39 9.04 -1.65 -0.02
N ILE A 40 8.94 -2.88 0.47
CA ILE A 40 9.55 -3.28 1.74
C ILE A 40 11.06 -3.08 1.69
N LYS A 41 11.70 -3.46 0.57
CA LYS A 41 13.12 -3.24 0.34
C LYS A 41 13.46 -1.75 0.35
N ASP A 42 12.75 -0.93 -0.42
CA ASP A 42 12.97 0.51 -0.52
C ASP A 42 12.88 1.20 0.84
N MET A 43 11.91 0.80 1.67
CA MET A 43 11.75 1.33 3.03
C MET A 43 12.88 0.91 3.97
N ARG A 44 13.35 -0.34 3.90
CA ARG A 44 14.50 -0.81 4.69
C ARG A 44 15.78 -0.07 4.30
N GLU A 45 16.05 0.04 3.00
CA GLU A 45 17.20 0.77 2.48
C GLU A 45 17.14 2.25 2.86
N PHE A 46 15.95 2.88 2.81
CA PHE A 46 15.77 4.25 3.28
C PHE A 46 16.07 4.37 4.78
N LYS A 47 15.59 3.42 5.61
CA LYS A 47 15.83 3.41 7.05
C LYS A 47 17.33 3.32 7.37
N GLU A 48 18.01 2.37 6.74
CA GLU A 48 19.45 2.11 6.91
C GLU A 48 20.30 3.28 6.44
N LYS A 49 20.02 3.80 5.24
CA LYS A 49 20.75 4.92 4.64
C LYS A 49 20.64 6.19 5.47
N ASN A 50 19.47 6.47 6.03
CA ASN A 50 19.21 7.68 6.81
C ASN A 50 19.39 7.50 8.32
N LYS A 51 19.67 6.27 8.79
CA LYS A 51 19.87 5.93 10.21
C LYS A 51 18.71 6.39 11.11
N VAL A 52 17.48 6.15 10.66
CA VAL A 52 16.27 6.53 11.40
C VAL A 52 15.63 5.31 12.06
N ASP A 53 15.11 5.47 13.28
CA ASP A 53 14.48 4.35 13.98
C ASP A 53 13.02 4.14 13.59
N LYS A 54 12.35 5.21 13.15
CA LYS A 54 10.93 5.25 12.78
C LYS A 54 10.75 5.77 11.36
N LEU A 55 9.80 5.20 10.65
CA LEU A 55 9.36 5.63 9.33
C LEU A 55 7.89 6.01 9.40
N VAL A 56 7.54 7.15 8.82
CA VAL A 56 6.15 7.54 8.60
C VAL A 56 5.88 7.49 7.11
N VAL A 57 4.86 6.72 6.72
CA VAL A 57 4.43 6.58 5.32
C VAL A 57 3.11 7.29 5.15
N LEU A 58 3.06 8.23 4.20
CA LEU A 58 1.86 9.01 3.88
C LEU A 58 1.42 8.74 2.44
N TRP A 59 0.19 8.29 2.27
CA TRP A 59 -0.42 8.20 0.94
C TRP A 59 -0.95 9.58 0.50
N ARG A 60 -0.24 10.22 -0.43
CA ARG A 60 -0.68 11.45 -1.13
C ARG A 60 -0.64 11.26 -2.65
N ALA A 61 -1.09 10.09 -3.13
CA ALA A 61 -1.22 9.81 -4.56
C ALA A 61 -2.63 10.17 -5.06
N ASN A 62 -2.93 9.81 -6.31
CA ASN A 62 -4.23 10.05 -6.91
C ASN A 62 -5.36 9.31 -6.16
N THR A 63 -6.57 9.86 -6.25
CA THR A 63 -7.78 9.20 -5.75
C THR A 63 -8.06 7.93 -6.55
N GLU A 64 -8.17 6.81 -5.83
CA GLU A 64 -8.55 5.52 -6.41
C GLU A 64 -10.07 5.32 -6.33
N ARG A 65 -10.64 4.50 -7.22
CA ARG A 65 -11.97 3.95 -6.98
C ARG A 65 -11.94 3.04 -5.76
N TYR A 66 -13.09 2.84 -5.13
CA TYR A 66 -13.22 1.85 -4.07
C TYR A 66 -13.01 0.43 -4.63
N SER A 67 -12.26 -0.40 -3.89
CA SER A 67 -12.25 -1.84 -4.07
C SER A 67 -13.56 -2.44 -3.58
N ASN A 68 -14.05 -3.45 -4.29
CA ASN A 68 -15.13 -4.31 -3.79
C ASN A 68 -14.62 -5.14 -2.61
N VAL A 69 -15.46 -5.35 -1.60
CA VAL A 69 -15.20 -6.31 -0.52
C VAL A 69 -15.85 -7.62 -0.90
N ILE A 70 -15.04 -8.67 -1.09
CA ILE A 70 -15.44 -9.96 -1.64
C ILE A 70 -15.01 -11.05 -0.66
N VAL A 71 -15.97 -11.89 -0.27
CA VAL A 71 -15.73 -13.03 0.63
C VAL A 71 -14.73 -14.00 -0.01
N GLY A 72 -13.70 -14.39 0.74
CA GLY A 72 -12.61 -15.25 0.25
C GLY A 72 -11.51 -14.54 -0.52
N LEU A 73 -11.58 -13.21 -0.72
CA LEU A 73 -10.60 -12.44 -1.51
C LEU A 73 -9.93 -11.34 -0.70
N ASN A 74 -10.70 -10.45 -0.09
CA ASN A 74 -10.18 -9.34 0.71
C ASN A 74 -11.06 -9.03 1.94
N ASP A 75 -11.88 -9.99 2.34
CA ASP A 75 -12.73 -9.95 3.53
C ASP A 75 -11.97 -10.24 4.82
N THR A 76 -10.91 -11.05 4.76
CA THR A 76 -9.98 -11.30 5.88
C THR A 76 -8.53 -11.03 5.48
N MET A 77 -7.65 -10.97 6.48
CA MET A 77 -6.23 -10.75 6.33
C MET A 77 -5.58 -11.89 5.58
N GLU A 78 -5.90 -13.12 5.97
CA GLU A 78 -5.38 -14.33 5.35
C GLU A 78 -5.79 -14.37 3.87
N ASN A 79 -7.05 -14.05 3.58
CA ASN A 79 -7.56 -13.99 2.22
C ASN A 79 -6.89 -12.87 1.42
N LEU A 80 -6.71 -11.70 2.01
CA LEU A 80 -6.03 -10.57 1.38
C LEU A 80 -4.57 -10.92 1.04
N LEU A 81 -3.81 -11.47 1.99
CA LEU A 81 -2.43 -11.89 1.77
C LEU A 81 -2.35 -12.99 0.71
N ALA A 82 -3.25 -13.98 0.75
CA ALA A 82 -3.34 -15.02 -0.27
C ALA A 82 -3.70 -14.44 -1.66
N SER A 83 -4.56 -13.42 -1.73
CA SER A 83 -4.93 -12.74 -2.97
C SER A 83 -3.78 -11.93 -3.57
N VAL A 84 -2.91 -11.36 -2.74
CA VAL A 84 -1.67 -10.70 -3.18
C VAL A 84 -0.73 -11.73 -3.81
N GLU A 85 -0.55 -12.89 -3.17
CA GLU A 85 0.26 -14.01 -3.67
C GLU A 85 -0.29 -14.57 -5.00
N LYS A 86 -1.62 -14.65 -5.13
CA LYS A 86 -2.33 -15.07 -6.35
C LYS A 86 -2.42 -13.99 -7.42
N ASN A 87 -1.96 -12.77 -7.14
CA ASN A 87 -2.01 -11.62 -8.02
C ASN A 87 -3.44 -11.20 -8.43
N GLU A 88 -4.43 -11.38 -7.56
CA GLU A 88 -5.85 -11.08 -7.81
C GLU A 88 -6.08 -9.62 -8.25
N SER A 89 -7.03 -9.39 -9.16
CA SER A 89 -7.22 -8.07 -9.80
C SER A 89 -7.83 -7.01 -8.88
N GLU A 90 -8.70 -7.40 -7.95
CA GLU A 90 -9.48 -6.50 -7.10
C GLU A 90 -8.71 -6.03 -5.85
N ILE A 91 -7.38 -5.85 -5.99
CA ILE A 91 -6.48 -5.35 -4.96
C ILE A 91 -5.85 -4.05 -5.43
N SER A 92 -6.17 -2.94 -4.74
CA SER A 92 -5.75 -1.60 -5.14
C SER A 92 -4.27 -1.31 -4.77
N PRO A 93 -3.58 -0.40 -5.47
CA PRO A 93 -2.25 0.07 -5.09
C PRO A 93 -2.17 0.65 -3.66
N SER A 94 -3.22 1.35 -3.21
CA SER A 94 -3.29 1.83 -1.82
C SER A 94 -3.47 0.70 -0.81
N THR A 95 -4.06 -0.43 -1.18
CA THR A 95 -4.08 -1.65 -0.35
C THR A 95 -2.69 -2.30 -0.30
N LEU A 96 -1.89 -2.22 -1.37
CA LEU A 96 -0.56 -2.83 -1.41
C LEU A 96 0.51 -2.03 -0.67
N SER A 97 0.49 -0.68 -0.75
CA SER A 97 1.65 0.13 -0.36
C SER A 97 1.81 0.36 1.16
N PRO A 98 0.75 0.65 1.96
CA PRO A 98 0.90 0.84 3.42
C PRO A 98 0.42 -0.36 4.25
N LEU A 99 -0.60 -1.11 3.80
CA LEU A 99 -1.22 -2.17 4.59
C LEU A 99 -0.31 -3.40 4.70
N LEU A 100 0.26 -3.90 3.60
CA LEU A 100 1.18 -5.05 3.67
C LEU A 100 2.48 -4.75 4.40
N VAL A 101 2.97 -3.52 4.32
CA VAL A 101 4.18 -3.10 5.03
C VAL A 101 3.92 -3.00 6.54
N PHE A 102 2.78 -2.47 6.97
CA PHE A 102 2.37 -2.49 8.37
C PHE A 102 2.32 -3.92 8.94
N LEU A 103 1.77 -4.86 8.15
CA LEU A 103 1.61 -6.25 8.55
C LEU A 103 2.95 -7.02 8.63
N LYS A 104 3.90 -6.73 7.74
CA LYS A 104 5.19 -7.44 7.69
C LYS A 104 6.32 -6.80 8.50
N ALA A 105 6.29 -5.50 8.81
CA ALA A 105 7.49 -4.76 9.22
C ALA A 105 7.52 -4.20 10.66
N SER A 106 6.46 -4.34 11.47
CA SER A 106 6.41 -3.76 12.84
C SER A 106 6.80 -2.27 12.87
N LEU A 107 6.13 -1.45 12.04
CA LEU A 107 6.35 0.00 11.93
C LEU A 107 5.15 0.77 12.48
N SER A 108 5.40 1.97 13.01
CA SER A 108 4.36 2.91 13.44
C SER A 108 3.85 3.72 12.24
N LEU A 109 2.56 3.58 11.91
CA LEU A 109 1.90 4.49 10.97
C LEU A 109 1.45 5.74 11.74
N ILE A 110 1.61 6.93 11.15
CA ILE A 110 0.93 8.15 11.59
C ILE A 110 0.20 8.71 10.38
N GLY A 111 -1.13 8.60 10.41
CA GLY A 111 -2.08 9.29 9.54
C GLY A 111 -2.25 8.76 8.12
N VAL A 112 -3.44 8.23 7.81
CA VAL A 112 -4.04 8.34 6.47
C VAL A 112 -5.50 8.76 6.64
N LEU A 113 -5.83 9.97 6.19
CA LEU A 113 -7.18 10.52 6.31
C LEU A 113 -8.04 10.06 5.11
N ARG A 114 -9.12 9.33 5.43
CA ARG A 114 -10.29 8.91 4.63
C ARG A 114 -10.33 7.57 3.90
N ILE A 115 -9.40 7.19 3.02
CA ILE A 115 -9.61 5.98 2.17
C ILE A 115 -9.22 4.68 2.89
N LEU A 116 -8.02 4.63 3.49
CA LEU A 116 -7.54 3.43 4.21
C LEU A 116 -8.34 3.14 5.48
N LEU A 117 -8.74 4.18 6.24
CA LEU A 117 -9.62 4.03 7.39
C LEU A 117 -10.98 3.43 6.99
N PHE A 118 -11.53 3.80 5.83
CA PHE A 118 -12.82 3.28 5.39
C PHE A 118 -12.74 1.82 4.92
N GLN A 119 -11.65 1.45 4.24
CA GLN A 119 -11.44 0.06 3.86
C GLN A 119 -11.19 -0.79 5.11
N ALA A 120 -10.26 -0.39 5.99
CA ALA A 120 -10.00 -1.05 7.27
C ALA A 120 -11.25 -1.17 8.16
N TYR A 121 -12.10 -0.14 8.20
CA TYR A 121 -13.41 -0.18 8.88
C TYR A 121 -14.31 -1.27 8.29
N ARG A 122 -14.38 -1.37 6.96
CA ARG A 122 -15.23 -2.35 6.26
C ARG A 122 -14.77 -3.78 6.41
N ILE A 123 -13.47 -4.02 6.57
CA ILE A 123 -12.91 -5.36 6.76
C ILE A 123 -12.69 -5.71 8.24
N GLY A 124 -13.09 -4.85 9.18
CA GLY A 124 -13.05 -5.14 10.62
C GLY A 124 -11.67 -5.00 11.28
N TYR A 125 -10.70 -4.36 10.62
CA TYR A 125 -9.30 -4.24 11.07
C TYR A 125 -9.00 -2.98 11.88
N ILE A 126 -10.02 -2.17 12.16
CA ILE A 126 -9.82 -0.91 12.87
C ILE A 126 -9.35 -1.12 14.30
N GLU A 127 -9.91 -2.09 15.02
CA GLU A 127 -9.51 -2.39 16.40
C GLU A 127 -8.03 -2.84 16.47
N GLU A 128 -7.61 -3.75 15.58
CA GLU A 128 -6.22 -4.24 15.51
C GLU A 128 -5.22 -3.16 15.06
N LEU A 129 -5.69 -2.21 14.23
CA LEU A 129 -4.96 -0.98 13.92
C LEU A 129 -4.83 -0.11 15.18
N PHE A 130 -5.91 0.18 15.91
CA PHE A 130 -5.86 1.03 17.09
C PHE A 130 -5.02 0.43 18.24
N ASP A 131 -5.13 -0.87 18.50
CA ASP A 131 -4.38 -1.55 19.57
C ASP A 131 -2.85 -1.51 19.36
N ARG A 132 -2.39 -1.54 18.10
CA ARG A 132 -0.96 -1.42 17.77
C ARG A 132 -0.48 0.03 17.65
N TRP A 133 -1.39 1.00 17.71
CA TRP A 133 -1.09 2.44 17.75
C TRP A 133 -1.05 3.00 19.19
N GLY A 134 -1.48 2.21 20.19
CA GLY A 134 -1.40 2.51 21.62
C GLY A 134 -0.02 2.30 22.22
#